data_AF-A0A841GVF7-F1
#
_entry.id   AF-A0A841GVF7-F1
#
_cell.length_a   1.000
_cell.length_b   1.000
_cell.length_c   1.000
_cell.angle_alpha   90.00
_cell.angle_beta   90.00
_cell.angle_gamma   90.00
#
_symmetry.space_group_name_H-M   'P 1'
#
loop_
_entity.id
_entity.type
_entity.pdbx_description
1 polymer ?
#
loop_
_entity_poly.entity_id
_entity_poly.type
_entity_poly.pdbx_seq_one_letter_code
_entity_poly.pdbx_strand_id
1 'polypeptide(L)'
;MQYVYGLTVHVRSAGQAAPAALTVIASEGAWADTLKPQEGSDSPGGSNPASFVGVGERAGTYTVTATAPGHRPASRSGVVITHDGCHVRPVSLTLQLERQ
;
A
#
# COMPACT_ATOMS: atom_id res chain seq x y z
N MET A 1 -9.32 18.58 14.34
CA MET A 1 -8.55 18.26 13.12
C MET A 1 -8.65 16.76 12.91
N GLN A 2 -9.03 16.32 11.70
CA GLN A 2 -9.06 14.91 11.33
C GLN A 2 -7.69 14.51 10.76
N TYR A 3 -7.25 13.28 10.94
CA TYR A 3 -6.06 12.73 10.27
C TYR A 3 -6.51 11.85 9.10
N VAL A 4 -5.92 12.06 7.93
CA VAL A 4 -6.26 11.33 6.69
C VAL A 4 -5.04 10.60 6.15
N TYR A 5 -5.22 9.30 5.87
CA TYR A 5 -4.23 8.51 5.13
C TYR A 5 -4.25 8.91 3.65
N GLY A 6 -3.07 9.29 3.12
CA GLY A 6 -2.92 9.65 1.73
C GLY A 6 -2.88 8.46 0.78
N LEU A 7 -2.58 7.26 1.29
CA LEU A 7 -2.41 6.06 0.47
C LEU A 7 -3.14 4.86 1.06
N THR A 8 -3.89 4.17 0.20
CA THR A 8 -4.41 2.81 0.42
C THR A 8 -3.85 1.89 -0.65
N VAL A 9 -3.26 0.76 -0.26
CA VAL A 9 -2.67 -0.23 -1.17
C VAL A 9 -3.35 -1.57 -0.97
N HIS A 10 -3.93 -2.09 -2.03
CA HIS A 10 -4.47 -3.44 -2.10
C HIS A 10 -3.45 -4.37 -2.73
N VAL A 11 -2.99 -5.37 -2.00
CA VAL A 11 -2.04 -6.36 -2.53
C VAL A 11 -2.79 -7.65 -2.86
N ARG A 12 -2.61 -8.13 -4.10
CA ARG A 12 -3.17 -9.39 -4.60
C ARG A 12 -2.06 -10.36 -4.98
N SER A 13 -2.31 -11.66 -4.83
CA SER A 13 -1.52 -12.72 -5.46
C SER A 13 -2.39 -13.41 -6.52
N ALA A 14 -1.83 -13.67 -7.70
CA ALA A 14 -2.59 -14.26 -8.80
C ALA A 14 -3.02 -15.71 -8.46
N GLY A 15 -4.33 -15.93 -8.38
CA GLY A 15 -4.92 -17.26 -8.15
C GLY A 15 -4.80 -17.82 -6.73
N GLN A 16 -4.33 -17.02 -5.76
CA GLN A 16 -4.08 -17.44 -4.38
C GLN A 16 -4.45 -16.35 -3.38
N ALA A 17 -4.63 -16.74 -2.13
CA ALA A 17 -4.72 -15.80 -1.02
C ALA A 17 -3.44 -14.96 -0.92
N ALA A 18 -3.57 -13.74 -0.41
CA ALA A 18 -2.42 -12.87 -0.16
C ALA A 18 -1.45 -13.56 0.84
N PRO A 19 -0.12 -13.43 0.67
CA PRO A 19 0.84 -14.02 1.61
C PRO A 19 0.66 -13.45 3.03
N ALA A 20 0.80 -14.30 4.05
CA ALA A 20 0.67 -13.86 5.45
C ALA A 20 1.77 -12.87 5.89
N ALA A 21 2.96 -12.96 5.27
CA ALA A 21 4.09 -12.08 5.54
C ALA A 21 4.26 -11.07 4.40
N LEU A 22 3.42 -10.05 4.39
CA LEU A 22 3.48 -8.94 3.45
C LEU A 22 4.13 -7.71 4.08
N THR A 23 5.00 -7.05 3.33
CA THR A 23 5.54 -5.73 3.68
C THR A 23 5.29 -4.78 2.53
N VAL A 24 4.71 -3.63 2.83
CA VAL A 24 4.44 -2.57 1.85
C VAL A 24 5.14 -1.30 2.31
N ILE A 25 5.98 -0.74 1.45
CA ILE A 25 6.77 0.47 1.73
C ILE A 25 6.43 1.52 0.69
N ALA A 26 6.14 2.74 1.13
CA ALA A 26 6.10 3.92 0.26
C ALA A 26 7.37 4.75 0.50
N SER A 27 8.02 5.21 -0.57
CA SER A 27 9.23 6.02 -0.49
C SER A 27 9.21 7.20 -1.45
N GLU A 28 9.85 8.29 -1.02
CA GLU A 28 10.04 9.53 -1.76
C GLU A 28 11.43 10.08 -1.42
N GLY A 29 12.38 9.97 -2.36
CA GLY A 29 13.77 10.32 -2.10
C GLY A 29 14.36 9.54 -0.93
N ALA A 30 14.85 10.24 0.10
CA ALA A 30 15.38 9.64 1.32
C ALA A 30 14.31 9.26 2.36
N TRP A 31 13.06 9.69 2.16
CA TRP A 31 11.96 9.37 3.05
C TRP A 31 11.33 8.03 2.67
N ALA A 32 11.02 7.21 3.66
CA ALA A 32 10.27 5.98 3.48
C ALA A 32 9.37 5.73 4.70
N ASP A 33 8.24 5.06 4.46
CA ASP A 33 7.31 4.63 5.49
C ASP A 33 6.80 3.23 5.18
N THR A 34 6.71 2.41 6.23
CA THR A 34 6.14 1.07 6.14
C THR A 34 4.64 1.18 6.41
N LEU A 35 3.83 0.88 5.40
CA LEU A 35 2.38 0.98 5.52
C LEU A 35 1.86 -0.07 6.50
N LYS A 36 0.79 0.28 7.20
CA LYS A 36 0.15 -0.56 8.21
C LYS A 36 -0.99 -1.35 7.58
N PRO A 37 -1.22 -2.61 7.98
CA PRO A 37 -2.44 -3.31 7.61
C PRO A 37 -3.67 -2.47 7.97
N GLN A 38 -4.62 -2.38 7.05
CA GLN A 38 -5.88 -1.71 7.30
C GLN A 38 -6.74 -2.63 8.18
N GLU A 39 -7.10 -2.15 9.38
CA GLU A 39 -7.95 -2.90 10.29
C GLU A 39 -9.26 -3.31 9.61
N GLY A 40 -9.68 -4.56 9.84
CA GLY A 40 -10.89 -5.14 9.23
C GLY A 40 -10.75 -5.54 7.74
N SER A 41 -9.56 -5.41 7.14
CA SER A 41 -9.30 -5.87 5.76
C SER A 41 -8.76 -7.30 5.68
N ASP A 42 -8.30 -7.86 6.80
CA ASP A 42 -7.92 -9.26 6.90
C ASP A 42 -9.18 -10.13 6.94
N SER A 43 -9.41 -10.89 5.89
CA SER A 43 -10.26 -12.08 5.98
C SER A 43 -9.33 -13.29 6.11
N PRO A 44 -9.19 -13.90 7.31
CA PRO A 44 -8.50 -15.18 7.44
C PRO A 44 -9.17 -16.20 6.51
N GLY A 45 -8.44 -16.68 5.49
CA GLY A 45 -8.97 -17.60 4.47
C GLY A 45 -9.83 -16.98 3.36
N GLY A 46 -9.90 -15.65 3.25
CA GLY A 46 -10.73 -14.96 2.25
C GLY A 46 -9.99 -14.65 0.93
N SER A 47 -10.77 -14.45 -0.13
CA SER A 47 -10.29 -14.03 -1.47
C SER A 47 -9.95 -12.54 -1.58
N ASN A 48 -10.00 -11.80 -0.47
CA ASN A 48 -9.81 -10.36 -0.47
C ASN A 48 -8.32 -9.97 -0.52
N PRO A 49 -7.97 -8.89 -1.25
CA PRO A 49 -6.63 -8.33 -1.19
C PRO A 49 -6.29 -7.86 0.23
N ALA A 50 -5.08 -8.17 0.69
CA ALA A 50 -4.55 -7.56 1.90
C ALA A 50 -4.44 -6.04 1.67
N SER A 51 -5.06 -5.24 2.53
CA SER A 51 -5.10 -3.79 2.35
C SER A 51 -4.20 -3.11 3.36
N PHE A 52 -3.45 -2.11 2.91
CA PHE A 52 -2.48 -1.37 3.70
C PHE A 52 -2.72 0.13 3.58
N VAL A 53 -2.57 0.87 4.67
CA VAL A 53 -2.75 2.32 4.72
C VAL A 53 -1.51 3.02 5.27
N GLY A 54 -1.24 4.23 4.79
CA GLY A 54 -0.13 5.05 5.27
C GLY A 54 -0.01 6.37 4.53
N VAL A 55 1.17 7.00 4.63
CA VAL A 55 1.46 8.30 3.99
C VAL A 55 0.42 9.35 4.39
N GLY A 56 0.10 9.43 5.68
CA GLY A 56 -0.94 10.34 6.14
C GLY A 56 -0.48 11.79 6.23
N GLU A 57 -1.35 12.69 5.79
CA GLU A 57 -1.12 14.15 5.73
C GLU A 57 0.16 14.59 5.00
N ARG A 58 0.75 13.73 4.17
CA ARG A 58 1.94 14.02 3.39
C ARG A 58 1.63 13.96 1.90
N ALA A 59 1.60 15.12 1.26
CA ALA A 59 1.60 15.23 -0.20
C ALA A 59 3.01 14.95 -0.74
N GLY A 60 3.09 14.35 -1.93
CA GLY A 60 4.35 13.94 -2.51
C GLY A 60 4.18 12.99 -3.69
N THR A 61 5.30 12.57 -4.28
CA THR A 61 5.32 11.56 -5.34
C THR A 61 6.09 10.34 -4.88
N TYR A 62 5.39 9.21 -4.76
CA TYR A 62 5.91 8.03 -4.12
C TYR A 62 6.21 6.90 -5.10
N THR A 63 7.19 6.09 -4.72
CA THR A 63 7.33 4.72 -5.18
C THR A 63 6.80 3.80 -4.09
N VAL A 64 5.86 2.93 -4.45
CA VAL A 64 5.26 1.96 -3.53
C VAL A 64 5.74 0.58 -3.92
N THR A 65 6.29 -0.17 -2.96
CA THR A 65 6.82 -1.52 -3.18
C THR A 65 6.17 -2.48 -2.20
N ALA A 66 5.64 -3.59 -2.71
CA ALA A 66 5.15 -4.72 -1.94
C ALA A 66 6.11 -5.91 -2.07
N THR A 67 6.45 -6.53 -0.95
CA THR A 67 7.31 -7.71 -0.88
C THR A 67 6.68 -8.80 -0.02
N ALA A 68 6.87 -10.06 -0.44
CA ALA A 68 6.50 -11.22 0.34
C ALA A 68 7.46 -12.39 0.04
N PRO A 69 7.70 -13.30 0.99
CA PRO A 69 8.46 -14.52 0.73
C PRO A 69 7.88 -15.35 -0.43
N GLY A 70 8.75 -15.90 -1.28
CA GLY A 70 8.37 -16.72 -2.43
C GLY A 70 7.72 -15.94 -3.58
N HIS A 71 7.73 -14.60 -3.54
CA HIS A 71 7.17 -13.73 -4.57
C HIS A 71 8.19 -12.71 -5.05
N ARG A 72 8.07 -12.32 -6.31
CA ARG A 72 8.81 -11.19 -6.88
C ARG A 72 8.25 -9.90 -6.27
N PRO A 73 9.11 -8.96 -5.84
CA PRO A 73 8.65 -7.64 -5.44
C PRO A 73 7.82 -6.99 -6.53
N ALA A 74 6.66 -6.43 -6.16
CA ALA A 74 5.84 -5.64 -7.04
C ALA A 74 5.99 -4.16 -6.66
N SER A 75 6.25 -3.29 -7.63
CA SER A 75 6.41 -1.86 -7.36
C SER A 75 5.65 -1.00 -8.34
N ARG A 76 5.24 0.19 -7.88
CA ARG A 76 4.68 1.25 -8.73
C ARG A 76 5.25 2.59 -8.30
N SER A 77 5.92 3.25 -9.25
CA SER A 77 6.42 4.61 -9.11
C SER A 77 5.39 5.64 -9.61
N GLY A 78 5.64 6.91 -9.29
CA GLY A 78 4.81 8.02 -9.78
C GLY A 78 3.44 8.09 -9.11
N VAL A 79 3.30 7.58 -7.89
CA VAL A 79 2.04 7.68 -7.13
C VAL A 79 1.96 9.07 -6.51
N VAL A 80 1.13 9.94 -7.08
CA VAL A 80 1.01 11.34 -6.67
C VAL A 80 -0.10 11.51 -5.64
N ILE A 81 0.26 11.99 -4.45
CA ILE A 81 -0.69 12.39 -3.40
C ILE A 81 -0.67 13.92 -3.31
N THR A 82 -1.82 14.54 -3.48
CA THR A 82 -2.00 16.01 -3.44
C THR A 82 -2.76 16.44 -2.19
N HIS A 83 -2.72 17.72 -1.80
CA HIS A 83 -3.60 18.26 -0.75
C HIS A 83 -4.80 19.02 -1.33
N ASP A 84 -5.88 19.14 -0.56
CA ASP A 84 -7.07 19.94 -0.91
C ASP A 84 -7.15 21.29 -0.18
N GLY A 85 -6.11 21.63 0.60
CA GLY A 85 -6.05 22.84 1.43
C GLY A 85 -6.30 22.57 2.91
N CYS A 86 -6.86 21.40 3.26
CA CYS A 86 -7.02 20.94 4.64
C CYS A 86 -6.30 19.61 4.89
N HIS A 87 -6.49 18.66 3.97
CA HIS A 87 -5.99 17.29 4.09
C HIS A 87 -5.37 16.81 2.77
N VAL A 88 -4.66 15.69 2.83
CA VAL A 88 -4.32 14.94 1.63
C VAL A 88 -5.55 14.34 0.95
N ARG A 89 -5.50 14.24 -0.38
CA ARG A 89 -6.45 13.49 -1.20
C ARG A 89 -6.00 12.03 -1.28
N PRO A 90 -6.74 11.08 -0.69
CA PRO A 90 -6.34 9.68 -0.68
C PRO A 90 -6.23 9.09 -2.08
N VAL A 91 -5.23 8.26 -2.28
CA VAL A 91 -5.02 7.47 -3.50
C VAL A 91 -5.16 5.99 -3.18
N SER A 92 -5.92 5.28 -4.00
CA SER A 92 -6.01 3.81 -3.94
C SER A 92 -5.20 3.18 -5.05
N LEU A 93 -4.33 2.24 -4.68
CA LEU A 93 -3.46 1.51 -5.57
C LEU A 93 -3.70 0.00 -5.41
N THR A 94 -3.63 -0.75 -6.51
CA THR A 94 -3.49 -2.22 -6.45
C THR A 94 -2.11 -2.62 -6.93
N LEU A 95 -1.43 -3.48 -6.16
CA LEU A 95 -0.20 -4.15 -6.54
C LEU A 95 -0.46 -5.64 -6.66
N GLN A 96 0.08 -6.25 -7.72
CA GLN A 96 -0.04 -7.67 -7.98
C GLN A 96 1.31 -8.33 -7.78
N LEU A 97 1.39 -9.24 -6.82
CA LEU A 97 2.55 -10.07 -6.60
C LEU A 97 2.54 -11.28 -7.54
N GLU A 98 3.73 -11.60 -8.05
CA GLU A 98 3.98 -12.76 -8.88
C GLU A 98 4.81 -13.76 -8.11
N ARG A 99 4.47 -15.04 -8.19
CA ARG A 99 5.26 -16.10 -7.54
C ARG A 99 6.62 -16.24 -8.23
N GLN A 100 7.66 -16.53 -7.46
CA GLN A 100 8.98 -16.87 -7.97
C GLN A 100 9.07 -18.34 -8.37
#